data_AF-A0A356IIU8-F1
#
_entry.id   AF-A0A356IIU8-F1
#
_cell.length_a   1.000
_cell.length_b   1.000
_cell.length_c   1.000
_cell.angle_alpha   90.00
_cell.angle_beta   90.00
_cell.angle_gamma   90.00
#
_symmetry.space_group_name_H-M   'P 1'
#
loop_
_entity.id
_entity.type
_entity.pdbx_description
1 polymer ?
#
loop_
_entity_poly.entity_id
_entity_poly.type
_entity_poly.pdbx_seq_one_letter_code
_entity_poly.pdbx_strand_id
1 'polypeptide(L)'
;DNFNQAIPLALLAITSSGDDHTINWVSEAAGRYDAVARSGYRVLLNQTAAALRQVMQNHSLPANAGTPLADFLDNNLNLDFLPAAGELPLAWLKNADSPNPDFMWLPQHLSVDMVPVPEDSVLDLIHRHLPRRVIDLRQPAGDKVRLLLALRRQDYRADLLDIPPTDTQLESDLYRFYMRAYNAWHRWRQQFDKLYYVEPSDEDPLTGPGDLPAVERRVLDPTQFKQLDLPKPTLPPLTPNTLFQNVIQRALTEFGSSAPPYPYNRGIPAQPDFYSRWLVTEDGVTTPPPVPTPEQDGLVIQYAVALVELEAIENQIRAIRTRLEKTRDLLLLKRQQLDSQTVALSALAGGVAGDGNGLQVARWLPYASLNTNLLPEEVSTPSATSRSVSGISSGTMTSRSISGAVSSTSKTSATGSNFNFSNNLLSSALNTSTSSTPSYLTSKPQTFS
;
A
#
# COMPACT_ATOMS: atom_id res chain seq x y z
N ASP A 1 -12.28 -34.33 64.38
CA ASP A 1 -12.64 -35.69 64.80
C ASP A 1 -14.14 -35.89 64.83
N ASN A 2 -14.63 -36.86 64.05
CA ASN A 2 -15.84 -37.63 64.36
C ASN A 2 -15.83 -38.87 63.45
N PHE A 3 -15.62 -40.05 64.04
CA PHE A 3 -15.67 -41.32 63.32
C PHE A 3 -17.13 -41.67 62.99
N ASN A 4 -17.67 -41.09 61.91
CA ASN A 4 -18.84 -41.66 61.26
C ASN A 4 -18.42 -42.99 60.61
N GLN A 5 -18.57 -44.08 61.35
CA GLN A 5 -18.49 -45.46 60.84
C GLN A 5 -19.71 -45.74 59.96
N ALA A 6 -19.82 -45.03 58.84
CA ALA A 6 -20.74 -45.38 57.77
C ALA A 6 -20.21 -46.65 57.10
N ILE A 7 -20.97 -47.75 57.19
CA ILE A 7 -20.71 -48.94 56.38
C ILE A 7 -20.77 -48.50 54.91
N PRO A 8 -19.73 -48.72 54.10
CA PRO A 8 -19.72 -48.31 52.69
C PRO A 8 -20.69 -49.20 51.91
N LEU A 9 -21.95 -48.75 51.84
CA LEU A 9 -22.96 -49.34 50.97
C LEU A 9 -22.72 -48.82 49.54
N ALA A 10 -22.55 -49.75 48.60
CA ALA A 10 -22.49 -49.47 47.18
C ALA A 10 -23.75 -50.01 46.49
N LEU A 11 -24.26 -49.27 45.52
CA LEU A 11 -25.29 -49.78 44.61
C LEU A 11 -24.58 -50.49 43.47
N LEU A 12 -24.98 -51.72 43.20
CA LEU A 12 -24.40 -52.58 42.16
C LEU A 12 -25.51 -52.95 41.16
N ALA A 13 -25.29 -52.66 39.88
CA ALA A 13 -26.19 -53.03 38.81
C ALA A 13 -25.74 -54.35 38.18
N ILE A 14 -26.59 -55.37 38.24
CA ILE A 14 -26.37 -56.67 37.59
C ILE A 14 -27.19 -56.72 36.30
N THR A 15 -26.55 -57.02 35.19
CA THR A 15 -27.22 -57.43 33.95
C THR A 15 -27.24 -58.95 33.88
N SER A 16 -28.45 -59.54 33.87
CA SER A 16 -28.64 -60.98 33.68
C SER A 16 -28.99 -61.28 32.24
N SER A 17 -28.26 -62.20 31.61
CA SER A 17 -28.58 -62.72 30.28
C SER A 17 -28.71 -64.24 30.35
N GLY A 18 -29.89 -64.71 30.75
CA GLY A 18 -30.04 -66.10 31.21
C GLY A 18 -29.41 -66.28 32.59
N ASP A 19 -28.72 -67.41 32.79
CA ASP A 19 -28.04 -67.76 34.04
C ASP A 19 -26.72 -67.00 34.27
N ASP A 20 -26.17 -66.33 33.24
CA ASP A 20 -24.98 -65.49 33.38
C ASP A 20 -25.36 -64.11 33.98
N HIS A 21 -24.84 -63.84 35.17
CA HIS A 21 -24.96 -62.58 35.89
C HIS A 21 -23.66 -61.77 35.77
N THR A 22 -23.66 -60.70 34.97
CA THR A 22 -22.52 -59.78 34.86
C THR A 22 -22.75 -58.50 35.64
N ILE A 23 -21.71 -58.02 36.32
CA ILE A 23 -21.73 -56.73 37.01
C ILE A 23 -21.53 -55.65 35.95
N ASN A 24 -22.56 -54.84 35.70
CA ASN A 24 -22.53 -53.75 34.73
C ASN A 24 -21.82 -52.52 35.32
N TRP A 25 -22.16 -52.14 36.55
CA TRP A 25 -21.44 -51.09 37.29
C TRP A 25 -21.61 -51.21 38.81
N VAL A 26 -20.69 -50.55 39.54
CA VAL A 26 -20.70 -50.40 41.00
C VAL A 26 -20.52 -48.92 41.34
N SER A 27 -21.35 -48.36 42.21
CA SER A 27 -21.20 -46.98 42.69
C SER A 27 -21.47 -46.86 44.19
N GLU A 28 -20.42 -46.52 44.94
CA GLU A 28 -20.54 -46.13 46.35
C GLU A 28 -21.37 -44.87 46.54
N ALA A 29 -21.24 -43.88 45.63
CA ALA A 29 -21.97 -42.63 45.72
C ALA A 29 -23.50 -42.86 45.63
N ALA A 30 -23.91 -43.88 44.88
CA ALA A 30 -25.31 -44.29 44.74
C ALA A 30 -25.87 -45.06 45.94
N GLY A 31 -25.04 -45.71 46.75
CA GLY A 31 -25.49 -46.48 47.91
C GLY A 31 -25.61 -45.67 49.21
N ARG A 32 -25.03 -44.46 49.26
CA ARG A 32 -25.02 -43.56 50.44
C ARG A 32 -26.32 -42.79 50.61
N TYR A 33 -27.41 -43.50 50.90
CA TYR A 33 -28.69 -42.89 51.31
C TYR A 33 -28.64 -42.44 52.78
N ASP A 34 -28.42 -41.15 53.00
CA ASP A 34 -28.57 -40.54 54.33
C ASP A 34 -30.02 -40.65 54.83
N ALA A 35 -30.19 -40.87 56.15
CA ALA A 35 -31.49 -40.80 56.82
C ALA A 35 -31.97 -39.34 57.06
N VAL A 36 -31.85 -38.50 56.03
CA VAL A 36 -32.15 -37.05 56.06
C VAL A 36 -33.22 -36.74 55.03
N ALA A 37 -34.08 -35.76 55.31
CA ALA A 37 -35.09 -35.29 54.36
C ALA A 37 -34.46 -34.93 53.01
N ARG A 38 -35.12 -35.33 51.90
CA ARG A 38 -34.67 -35.12 50.50
C ARG A 38 -33.37 -35.88 50.15
N SER A 39 -33.07 -36.99 50.83
CA SER A 39 -31.86 -37.82 50.60
C SER A 39 -31.65 -38.23 49.14
N GLY A 40 -32.68 -38.62 48.39
CA GLY A 40 -32.54 -39.00 46.97
C GLY A 40 -31.90 -37.90 46.10
N TYR A 41 -32.23 -36.63 46.35
CA TYR A 41 -31.60 -35.50 45.64
C TYR A 41 -30.13 -35.29 46.04
N ARG A 42 -29.77 -35.60 47.30
CA ARG A 42 -28.37 -35.59 47.76
C ARG A 42 -27.57 -36.74 47.17
N VAL A 43 -28.17 -37.93 47.05
CA VAL A 43 -27.57 -39.08 46.36
C VAL A 43 -27.27 -38.74 44.90
N LEU A 44 -28.21 -38.12 44.17
CA LEU A 44 -27.98 -37.66 42.81
C LEU A 44 -26.82 -36.65 42.72
N LEU A 45 -26.78 -35.64 43.60
CA LEU A 45 -25.66 -34.67 43.66
C LEU A 45 -24.32 -35.37 43.92
N ASN A 46 -24.29 -36.33 44.84
CA ASN A 46 -23.08 -37.11 45.15
C ASN A 46 -22.65 -37.98 43.96
N GLN A 47 -23.59 -38.59 43.23
CA GLN A 47 -23.33 -39.35 42.01
C GLN A 47 -22.75 -38.46 40.91
N THR A 48 -23.35 -37.30 40.62
CA THR A 48 -22.82 -36.38 39.60
C THR A 48 -21.44 -35.86 40.00
N ALA A 49 -21.24 -35.46 41.25
CA ALA A 49 -19.93 -35.01 41.74
C ALA A 49 -18.86 -36.12 41.69
N ALA A 50 -19.24 -37.40 41.89
CA ALA A 50 -18.35 -38.53 41.73
C ALA A 50 -17.99 -38.78 40.24
N ALA A 51 -18.97 -38.78 39.34
CA ALA A 51 -18.76 -38.92 37.90
C ALA A 51 -17.85 -37.82 37.34
N LEU A 52 -18.11 -36.55 37.66
CA LEU A 52 -17.27 -35.40 37.27
C LEU A 52 -15.81 -35.59 37.71
N ARG A 53 -15.58 -36.02 38.96
CA ARG A 53 -14.24 -36.31 39.49
C ARG A 53 -13.57 -37.51 38.81
N GLN A 54 -14.31 -38.59 38.56
CA GLN A 54 -13.80 -39.79 37.90
C GLN A 54 -13.38 -39.51 36.45
N VAL A 55 -14.16 -38.73 35.69
CA VAL A 55 -13.79 -38.35 34.32
C VAL A 55 -12.55 -37.46 34.30
N MET A 56 -12.35 -36.57 35.28
CA MET A 56 -11.09 -35.81 35.40
C MET A 56 -9.88 -36.68 35.77
N GLN A 57 -10.06 -37.66 36.66
CA GLN A 57 -9.00 -38.64 36.96
C GLN A 57 -8.63 -39.44 35.70
N ASN A 58 -9.62 -39.90 34.93
CA ASN A 58 -9.40 -40.61 33.67
C ASN A 58 -8.68 -39.73 32.63
N HIS A 59 -9.05 -38.45 32.51
CA HIS A 59 -8.39 -37.51 31.60
C HIS A 59 -6.92 -37.26 31.98
N SER A 60 -6.59 -37.26 33.28
CA SER A 60 -5.22 -37.09 33.77
C SER A 60 -4.27 -38.27 33.49
N LEU A 61 -4.78 -39.40 32.99
CA LEU A 61 -3.97 -40.57 32.65
C LEU A 61 -3.11 -40.31 31.40
N PRO A 62 -1.85 -40.78 31.35
CA PRO A 62 -0.95 -40.53 30.21
C PRO A 62 -1.50 -40.94 28.84
N ALA A 63 -2.37 -41.94 28.79
CA ALA A 63 -3.02 -42.41 27.56
C ALA A 63 -3.94 -41.35 26.91
N ASN A 64 -4.49 -40.43 27.69
CA ASN A 64 -5.48 -39.45 27.24
C ASN A 64 -4.90 -38.03 27.06
N ALA A 65 -3.63 -37.82 27.39
CA ALA A 65 -2.97 -36.51 27.40
C ALA A 65 -2.90 -35.80 26.03
N GLY A 66 -3.11 -36.52 24.92
CA GLY A 66 -3.19 -35.96 23.57
C GLY A 66 -4.60 -35.54 23.12
N THR A 67 -5.64 -35.84 23.92
CA THR A 67 -7.03 -35.46 23.60
C THR A 67 -7.38 -34.11 24.22
N PRO A 68 -8.07 -33.19 23.51
CA PRO A 68 -8.56 -31.97 24.12
C PRO A 68 -9.68 -32.29 25.11
N LEU A 69 -9.77 -31.50 26.19
CA LEU A 69 -10.69 -31.73 27.30
C LEU A 69 -12.17 -31.79 26.87
N ALA A 70 -12.59 -30.96 25.90
CA ALA A 70 -13.97 -30.92 25.42
C ALA A 70 -14.37 -32.25 24.77
N ASP A 71 -13.65 -32.67 23.74
CA ASP A 71 -13.87 -33.95 23.05
C ASP A 71 -13.78 -35.15 24.01
N PHE A 72 -12.91 -35.08 25.03
CA PHE A 72 -12.84 -36.11 26.06
C PHE A 72 -14.10 -36.15 26.94
N LEU A 73 -14.63 -34.98 27.33
CA LEU A 73 -15.88 -34.89 28.10
C LEU A 73 -17.07 -35.43 27.29
N ASP A 74 -17.24 -35.01 26.04
CA ASP A 74 -18.37 -35.42 25.19
C ASP A 74 -18.44 -36.94 24.97
N ASN A 75 -17.29 -37.63 24.94
CA ASN A 75 -17.23 -39.07 24.75
C ASN A 75 -17.32 -39.90 26.05
N ASN A 76 -17.02 -39.32 27.22
CA ASN A 76 -16.88 -40.06 28.48
C ASN A 76 -17.86 -39.63 29.59
N LEU A 77 -18.41 -38.42 29.54
CA LEU A 77 -19.28 -37.86 30.58
C LEU A 77 -20.77 -38.04 30.23
N ASN A 78 -21.22 -39.29 30.14
CA ASN A 78 -22.61 -39.63 29.85
C ASN A 78 -23.50 -39.39 31.08
N LEU A 79 -23.98 -38.16 31.26
CA LEU A 79 -24.97 -37.79 32.28
C LEU A 79 -26.34 -37.55 31.63
N ASP A 80 -27.30 -38.41 31.91
CA ASP A 80 -28.72 -38.24 31.51
C ASP A 80 -29.41 -37.07 32.24
N PHE A 81 -28.95 -36.79 33.46
CA PHE A 81 -29.65 -35.95 34.43
C PHE A 81 -28.70 -35.10 35.27
N LEU A 82 -29.10 -33.87 35.61
CA LEU A 82 -28.41 -33.01 36.57
C LEU A 82 -29.30 -32.66 37.78
N PRO A 83 -28.73 -32.63 39.01
CA PRO A 83 -29.42 -32.10 40.18
C PRO A 83 -29.75 -30.62 39.96
N ALA A 84 -30.89 -30.17 40.50
CA ALA A 84 -31.39 -28.81 40.29
C ALA A 84 -30.54 -27.70 40.94
N ALA A 85 -29.61 -28.07 41.82
CA ALA A 85 -28.58 -27.21 42.38
C ALA A 85 -27.37 -28.09 42.75
N GLY A 86 -26.17 -27.56 42.57
CA GLY A 86 -24.91 -28.25 42.83
C GLY A 86 -23.71 -27.42 42.36
N GLU A 87 -22.51 -27.98 42.52
CA GLU A 87 -21.26 -27.36 42.10
C GLU A 87 -20.84 -27.88 40.71
N LEU A 88 -20.37 -26.99 39.85
CA LEU A 88 -19.79 -27.33 38.54
C LEU A 88 -18.32 -26.87 38.47
N PRO A 89 -17.42 -27.61 37.79
CA PRO A 89 -16.01 -27.22 37.72
C PRO A 89 -15.82 -25.89 36.95
N LEU A 90 -15.29 -24.86 37.61
CA LEU A 90 -15.05 -23.54 37.01
C LEU A 90 -14.16 -23.61 35.75
N ALA A 91 -13.22 -24.55 35.72
CA ALA A 91 -12.31 -24.77 34.58
C ALA A 91 -13.02 -25.19 33.28
N TRP A 92 -14.31 -25.55 33.33
CA TRP A 92 -15.10 -25.93 32.16
C TRP A 92 -16.02 -24.80 31.65
N LEU A 93 -16.02 -23.66 32.32
CA LEU A 93 -16.75 -22.45 31.91
C LEU A 93 -16.01 -21.79 30.73
N LYS A 94 -16.73 -21.56 29.64
CA LYS A 94 -16.29 -20.81 28.46
C LYS A 94 -16.99 -19.44 28.44
N ASN A 95 -16.29 -18.41 27.98
CA ASN A 95 -16.82 -17.05 27.78
C ASN A 95 -17.49 -16.48 29.04
N ALA A 96 -16.83 -16.55 30.20
CA ALA A 96 -17.36 -16.02 31.48
C ALA A 96 -17.54 -14.49 31.49
N ASP A 97 -16.93 -13.80 30.53
CA ASP A 97 -16.99 -12.37 30.22
C ASP A 97 -18.12 -12.01 29.22
N SER A 98 -18.87 -13.00 28.73
CA SER A 98 -19.98 -12.84 27.79
C SER A 98 -21.33 -12.81 28.52
N PRO A 99 -22.35 -12.08 28.01
CA PRO A 99 -23.72 -12.17 28.52
C PRO A 99 -24.34 -13.58 28.34
N ASN A 100 -23.78 -14.37 27.41
CA ASN A 100 -24.10 -15.78 27.22
C ASN A 100 -22.83 -16.61 27.53
N PRO A 101 -22.63 -17.03 28.79
CA PRO A 101 -21.59 -17.99 29.15
C PRO A 101 -21.97 -19.40 28.67
N ASP A 102 -20.98 -20.27 28.52
CA ASP A 102 -21.15 -21.64 28.00
C ASP A 102 -20.34 -22.65 28.83
N PHE A 103 -20.67 -23.94 28.77
CA PHE A 103 -19.99 -25.00 29.52
C PHE A 103 -19.59 -26.13 28.58
N MET A 104 -18.35 -26.59 28.64
CA MET A 104 -17.74 -27.40 27.58
C MET A 104 -18.52 -28.64 27.12
N TRP A 105 -19.32 -29.24 28.01
CA TRP A 105 -20.05 -30.50 27.83
C TRP A 105 -21.58 -30.35 27.87
N LEU A 106 -22.11 -29.15 28.18
CA LEU A 106 -23.55 -28.99 28.35
C LEU A 106 -24.27 -29.02 26.98
N PRO A 107 -25.43 -29.68 26.87
CA PRO A 107 -26.18 -29.68 25.62
C PRO A 107 -26.61 -28.27 25.20
N GLN A 108 -26.44 -27.95 23.91
CA GLN A 108 -26.74 -26.62 23.33
C GLN A 108 -28.20 -26.15 23.51
N HIS A 109 -29.13 -27.05 23.85
CA HIS A 109 -30.53 -26.70 24.11
C HIS A 109 -30.77 -26.16 25.54
N LEU A 110 -29.78 -26.24 26.42
CA LEU A 110 -29.83 -25.72 27.78
C LEU A 110 -29.17 -24.33 27.79
N SER A 111 -29.91 -23.28 28.17
CA SER A 111 -29.34 -21.94 28.28
C SER A 111 -28.72 -21.71 29.66
N VAL A 112 -27.50 -21.19 29.68
CA VAL A 112 -26.76 -20.86 30.91
C VAL A 112 -26.84 -19.36 31.18
N ASP A 113 -27.13 -18.99 32.42
CA ASP A 113 -27.27 -17.63 32.94
C ASP A 113 -26.29 -17.45 34.12
N MET A 114 -25.72 -16.27 34.33
CA MET A 114 -24.81 -15.99 35.44
C MET A 114 -25.35 -14.88 36.33
N VAL A 115 -25.33 -15.10 37.65
CA VAL A 115 -25.76 -14.11 38.65
C VAL A 115 -24.70 -14.00 39.75
N PRO A 116 -24.26 -12.78 40.12
CA PRO A 116 -23.35 -12.59 41.25
C PRO A 116 -24.10 -12.87 42.55
N VAL A 117 -23.44 -13.56 43.49
CA VAL A 117 -24.02 -13.96 44.78
C VAL A 117 -22.96 -13.81 45.87
N PRO A 118 -23.29 -13.24 47.07
CA PRO A 118 -22.34 -13.21 48.17
C PRO A 118 -22.07 -14.63 48.68
N GLU A 119 -20.78 -14.96 48.83
CA GLU A 119 -20.25 -16.28 49.23
C GLU A 119 -21.01 -16.91 50.41
N ASP A 120 -21.28 -16.11 51.46
CA ASP A 120 -22.05 -16.48 52.67
C ASP A 120 -23.40 -17.19 52.38
N SER A 121 -24.03 -16.90 51.23
CA SER A 121 -25.40 -17.35 50.89
C SER A 121 -25.46 -18.57 49.97
N VAL A 122 -24.33 -19.06 49.46
CA VAL A 122 -24.28 -20.12 48.45
C VAL A 122 -24.84 -21.44 49.00
N LEU A 123 -24.44 -21.85 50.19
CA LEU A 123 -24.90 -23.09 50.83
C LEU A 123 -26.42 -23.10 51.09
N ASP A 124 -26.96 -21.98 51.56
CA ASP A 124 -28.40 -21.79 51.79
C ASP A 124 -29.20 -21.87 50.49
N LEU A 125 -28.68 -21.30 49.40
CA LEU A 125 -29.29 -21.40 48.08
C LEU A 125 -29.25 -22.85 47.56
N ILE A 126 -28.11 -23.55 47.67
CA ILE A 126 -28.03 -24.97 47.28
C ILE A 126 -29.05 -25.79 48.07
N HIS A 127 -29.10 -25.68 49.40
CA HIS A 127 -30.06 -26.43 50.22
C HIS A 127 -31.54 -26.07 49.95
N ARG A 128 -31.83 -24.83 49.56
CA ARG A 128 -33.18 -24.37 49.17
C ARG A 128 -33.61 -24.87 47.79
N HIS A 129 -32.68 -24.95 46.84
CA HIS A 129 -32.97 -25.22 45.43
C HIS A 129 -32.77 -26.70 45.01
N LEU A 130 -31.97 -27.47 45.75
CA LEU A 130 -31.74 -28.90 45.53
C LEU A 130 -32.99 -29.81 45.44
N PRO A 131 -34.11 -29.61 46.17
CA PRO A 131 -35.32 -30.44 46.04
C PRO A 131 -36.24 -30.09 44.85
N ARG A 132 -35.76 -29.28 43.90
CA ARG A 132 -36.51 -28.97 42.67
C ARG A 132 -36.47 -30.14 41.67
N ARG A 133 -37.24 -30.02 40.59
CA ARG A 133 -37.21 -30.98 39.47
C ARG A 133 -35.77 -31.12 38.94
N VAL A 134 -35.35 -32.36 38.75
CA VAL A 134 -34.10 -32.76 38.10
C VAL A 134 -34.11 -32.32 36.63
N ILE A 135 -33.00 -31.77 36.16
CA ILE A 135 -32.83 -31.31 34.77
C ILE A 135 -32.54 -32.54 33.91
N ASP A 136 -33.29 -32.75 32.83
CA ASP A 136 -33.03 -33.82 31.84
C ASP A 136 -32.15 -33.25 30.73
N LEU A 137 -31.03 -33.90 30.45
CA LEU A 137 -30.05 -33.46 29.45
C LEU A 137 -30.28 -34.06 28.06
N ARG A 138 -31.22 -34.99 27.92
CA ARG A 138 -31.47 -35.72 26.67
C ARG A 138 -32.56 -35.10 25.82
N GLN A 139 -33.42 -34.27 26.42
CA GLN A 139 -34.59 -33.69 25.76
C GLN A 139 -34.60 -32.17 25.92
N PRO A 140 -34.90 -31.40 24.86
CA PRO A 140 -35.00 -29.94 24.93
C PRO A 140 -36.24 -29.50 25.73
N ALA A 141 -36.12 -29.51 27.05
CA ALA A 141 -37.17 -29.10 27.99
C ALA A 141 -37.32 -27.57 28.11
N GLY A 142 -36.39 -26.79 27.53
CA GLY A 142 -36.31 -25.34 27.71
C GLY A 142 -35.78 -24.91 29.09
N ASP A 143 -35.16 -25.84 29.83
CA ASP A 143 -34.59 -25.59 31.14
C ASP A 143 -33.41 -24.59 31.07
N LYS A 144 -33.29 -23.76 32.10
CA LYS A 144 -32.23 -22.76 32.23
C LYS A 144 -31.41 -23.01 33.49
N VAL A 145 -30.09 -23.14 33.36
CA VAL A 145 -29.17 -23.25 34.50
C VAL A 145 -28.67 -21.86 34.85
N ARG A 146 -28.82 -21.47 36.12
CA ARG A 146 -28.24 -20.25 36.66
C ARG A 146 -26.99 -20.59 37.47
N LEU A 147 -25.84 -20.18 36.96
CA LEU A 147 -24.57 -20.21 37.66
C LEU A 147 -24.54 -19.10 38.71
N LEU A 148 -24.24 -19.46 39.94
CA LEU A 148 -24.08 -18.53 41.04
C LEU A 148 -22.60 -18.22 41.18
N LEU A 149 -22.17 -17.04 40.74
CA LEU A 149 -20.79 -16.60 40.91
C LEU A 149 -20.61 -16.17 42.36
N ALA A 150 -19.99 -17.04 43.17
CA ALA A 150 -19.67 -16.76 44.56
C ALA A 150 -18.61 -15.67 44.66
N LEU A 151 -18.98 -14.52 45.23
CA LEU A 151 -18.10 -13.38 45.40
C LEU A 151 -17.96 -13.03 46.88
N ARG A 152 -16.76 -12.61 47.27
CA ARG A 152 -16.51 -12.06 48.61
C ARG A 152 -17.40 -10.84 48.81
N ARG A 153 -17.98 -10.72 50.00
CA ARG A 153 -19.01 -9.71 50.33
C ARG A 153 -18.56 -8.26 50.13
N GLN A 154 -17.26 -7.98 50.21
CA GLN A 154 -16.65 -6.68 49.95
C GLN A 154 -16.66 -6.30 48.44
N ASP A 155 -16.58 -7.31 47.57
CA ASP A 155 -16.42 -7.16 46.11
C ASP A 155 -17.78 -7.28 45.40
N TYR A 156 -18.78 -7.87 46.06
CA TYR A 156 -20.14 -8.06 45.57
C TYR A 156 -20.87 -6.74 45.25
N ARG A 157 -21.41 -6.65 44.03
CA ARG A 157 -22.49 -5.73 43.64
C ARG A 157 -23.51 -6.50 42.80
N ALA A 158 -24.77 -6.09 42.84
CA ALA A 158 -25.83 -6.73 42.04
C ALA A 158 -25.55 -6.61 40.52
N ASP A 159 -25.03 -5.46 40.09
CA ASP A 159 -24.88 -5.09 38.68
C ASP A 159 -23.53 -5.51 38.07
N LEU A 160 -22.74 -6.36 38.75
CA LEU A 160 -21.40 -6.77 38.27
C LEU A 160 -21.42 -7.51 36.91
N LEU A 161 -22.54 -8.15 36.58
CA LEU A 161 -22.74 -8.88 35.34
C LEU A 161 -23.71 -8.17 34.38
N ASP A 162 -24.05 -6.91 34.65
CA ASP A 162 -24.76 -6.05 33.70
C ASP A 162 -23.76 -5.53 32.66
N ILE A 163 -23.41 -6.42 31.72
CA ILE A 163 -22.45 -6.15 30.66
C ILE A 163 -23.14 -5.23 29.63
N PRO A 164 -22.67 -3.98 29.42
CA PRO A 164 -23.34 -3.05 28.53
C PRO A 164 -23.30 -3.57 27.07
N PRO A 165 -24.40 -3.42 26.31
CA PRO A 165 -24.42 -3.78 24.90
C PRO A 165 -23.50 -2.84 24.09
N THR A 166 -23.02 -3.32 22.93
CA THR A 166 -22.28 -2.47 21.99
C THR A 166 -23.18 -1.36 21.43
N ASP A 167 -22.65 -0.15 21.34
CA ASP A 167 -23.37 0.99 20.79
C ASP A 167 -23.37 0.96 19.25
N THR A 168 -24.46 0.44 18.70
CA THR A 168 -24.70 0.36 17.25
C THR A 168 -24.78 1.75 16.58
N GLN A 169 -25.09 2.82 17.32
CA GLN A 169 -25.05 4.18 16.78
C GLN A 169 -23.59 4.62 16.59
N LEU A 170 -22.75 4.43 17.61
CA LEU A 170 -21.31 4.71 17.54
C LEU A 170 -20.60 3.87 16.46
N GLU A 171 -20.94 2.57 16.34
CA GLU A 171 -20.47 1.71 15.24
C GLU A 171 -20.79 2.35 13.88
N SER A 172 -22.03 2.82 13.67
CA SER A 172 -22.45 3.49 12.43
C SER A 172 -21.79 4.86 12.23
N ASP A 173 -21.63 5.64 13.29
CA ASP A 173 -21.04 6.98 13.24
C ASP A 173 -19.55 6.92 12.92
N LEU A 174 -18.83 5.86 13.30
CA LEU A 174 -17.43 5.64 12.92
C LEU A 174 -17.27 5.57 11.39
N TYR A 175 -18.19 4.92 10.67
CA TYR A 175 -18.22 4.95 9.20
C TYR A 175 -18.51 6.37 8.66
N ARG A 176 -19.40 7.15 9.31
CA ARG A 176 -19.68 8.54 8.92
C ARG A 176 -18.48 9.47 9.15
N PHE A 177 -17.77 9.31 10.26
CA PHE A 177 -16.54 10.05 10.55
C PHE A 177 -15.44 9.70 9.55
N TYR A 178 -15.28 8.42 9.21
CA TYR A 178 -14.38 7.99 8.14
C TYR A 178 -14.72 8.63 6.80
N MET A 179 -16.00 8.59 6.36
CA MET A 179 -16.41 9.25 5.11
C MET A 179 -16.12 10.76 5.12
N ARG A 180 -16.34 11.45 6.24
CA ARG A 180 -16.01 12.88 6.37
C ARG A 180 -14.50 13.13 6.28
N ALA A 181 -13.70 12.35 7.00
CA ALA A 181 -12.23 12.44 6.97
C ALA A 181 -11.67 12.12 5.58
N TYR A 182 -12.18 11.06 4.93
CA TYR A 182 -11.79 10.69 3.58
C TYR A 182 -12.16 11.78 2.57
N ASN A 183 -13.38 12.32 2.61
CA ASN A 183 -13.79 13.40 1.70
C ASN A 183 -12.97 14.69 1.92
N ALA A 184 -12.52 14.98 3.14
CA ALA A 184 -11.62 16.09 3.42
C ALA A 184 -10.21 15.83 2.86
N TRP A 185 -9.66 14.63 3.10
CA TRP A 185 -8.37 14.18 2.54
C TRP A 185 -8.40 14.15 1.01
N HIS A 186 -9.48 13.67 0.38
CA HIS A 186 -9.66 13.57 -1.06
C HIS A 186 -9.66 14.94 -1.73
N ARG A 187 -10.39 15.91 -1.18
CA ARG A 187 -10.36 17.32 -1.62
C ARG A 187 -8.99 17.95 -1.44
N TRP A 188 -8.34 17.73 -0.30
CA TRP A 188 -6.96 18.18 -0.08
C TRP A 188 -6.02 17.58 -1.12
N ARG A 189 -6.16 16.28 -1.39
CA ARG A 189 -5.32 15.53 -2.33
C ARG A 189 -5.50 16.01 -3.77
N GLN A 190 -6.73 16.29 -4.20
CA GLN A 190 -7.00 16.93 -5.50
C GLN A 190 -6.31 18.30 -5.66
N GLN A 191 -6.25 19.12 -4.61
CA GLN A 191 -5.56 20.42 -4.66
C GLN A 191 -4.04 20.26 -4.58
N PHE A 192 -3.56 19.28 -3.80
CA PHE A 192 -2.16 18.90 -3.77
C PHE A 192 -1.68 18.44 -5.16
N ASP A 193 -2.44 17.58 -5.83
CA ASP A 193 -2.08 17.06 -7.14
C ASP A 193 -2.10 18.17 -8.20
N LYS A 194 -3.02 19.13 -8.16
CA LYS A 194 -2.96 20.34 -9.01
C LYS A 194 -1.66 21.17 -8.86
N LEU A 195 -0.97 21.07 -7.72
CA LEU A 195 0.27 21.80 -7.47
C LEU A 195 1.51 20.96 -7.77
N TYR A 196 1.48 19.66 -7.45
CA TYR A 196 2.66 18.80 -7.35
C TYR A 196 2.53 17.44 -8.06
N TYR A 197 1.45 17.18 -8.79
CA TYR A 197 1.33 15.97 -9.61
C TYR A 197 2.39 15.96 -10.71
N VAL A 198 2.87 14.76 -11.04
CA VAL A 198 3.76 14.52 -12.17
C VAL A 198 3.05 13.50 -13.07
N GLU A 199 2.91 13.77 -14.36
CA GLU A 199 2.60 12.72 -15.33
C GLU A 199 3.85 11.81 -15.44
N PRO A 200 3.77 10.50 -15.13
CA PRO A 200 4.91 9.61 -15.30
C PRO A 200 5.28 9.53 -16.80
N SER A 201 6.42 10.10 -17.17
CA SER A 201 6.93 9.99 -18.54
C SER A 201 7.44 8.57 -18.79
N ASP A 202 6.61 7.73 -19.40
CA ASP A 202 6.97 6.35 -19.79
C ASP A 202 7.97 6.29 -20.99
N GLU A 203 8.48 7.43 -21.47
CA GLU A 203 9.54 7.51 -22.49
C GLU A 203 10.92 7.79 -21.85
N ASP A 204 11.95 7.07 -22.32
CA ASP A 204 13.37 7.33 -21.99
C ASP A 204 13.76 8.82 -22.21
N PRO A 205 14.80 9.39 -21.58
CA PRO A 205 15.23 10.77 -21.86
C PRO A 205 15.80 10.96 -23.28
N LEU A 206 15.54 12.12 -23.89
CA LEU A 206 15.97 12.45 -25.27
C LEU A 206 17.46 12.83 -25.28
N THR A 207 18.31 11.97 -25.84
CA THR A 207 19.78 12.10 -25.79
C THR A 207 20.39 12.98 -26.89
N GLY A 208 19.57 13.78 -27.60
CA GLY A 208 19.97 14.56 -28.76
C GLY A 208 19.58 16.04 -28.69
N PRO A 209 20.51 16.99 -28.94
CA PRO A 209 20.23 18.44 -28.95
C PRO A 209 19.54 18.92 -30.24
N GLY A 210 18.67 18.10 -30.85
CA GLY A 210 18.08 18.33 -32.17
C GLY A 210 16.55 18.46 -32.20
N ASP A 211 15.84 17.77 -31.30
CA ASP A 211 14.37 17.60 -31.39
C ASP A 211 13.61 18.63 -30.55
N LEU A 212 13.65 19.88 -31.00
CA LEU A 212 12.99 21.01 -30.35
C LEU A 212 11.43 21.02 -30.32
N PRO A 213 10.65 20.22 -31.09
CA PRO A 213 9.19 20.19 -30.92
C PRO A 213 8.70 19.19 -29.87
N ALA A 214 9.59 18.47 -29.18
CA ALA A 214 9.25 17.45 -28.17
C ALA A 214 9.68 17.84 -26.73
N VAL A 215 9.92 19.13 -26.47
CA VAL A 215 10.33 19.66 -25.16
C VAL A 215 9.19 19.56 -24.12
N GLU A 216 7.93 19.57 -24.58
CA GLU A 216 6.71 19.70 -23.75
C GLU A 216 6.47 18.58 -22.72
N ARG A 217 7.28 17.52 -22.66
CA ARG A 217 7.05 16.34 -21.78
C ARG A 217 8.29 15.74 -21.09
N ARG A 218 9.48 16.35 -21.20
CA ARG A 218 10.76 15.58 -21.03
C ARG A 218 11.87 16.34 -20.30
N VAL A 219 11.52 17.09 -19.24
CA VAL A 219 12.42 18.07 -18.60
C VAL A 219 12.99 17.60 -17.25
N LEU A 220 12.45 16.54 -16.63
CA LEU A 220 12.91 16.08 -15.30
C LEU A 220 13.19 14.57 -15.28
N ASP A 221 14.47 14.22 -15.12
CA ASP A 221 14.90 12.85 -14.89
C ASP A 221 14.47 12.36 -13.48
N PRO A 222 14.10 11.08 -13.28
CA PRO A 222 13.75 10.54 -11.95
C PRO A 222 14.83 10.74 -10.87
N THR A 223 16.09 10.99 -11.22
CA THR A 223 17.12 11.39 -10.24
C THR A 223 17.05 12.87 -9.87
N GLN A 224 16.65 13.76 -10.79
CA GLN A 224 16.39 15.18 -10.53
C GLN A 224 15.12 15.37 -9.70
N PHE A 225 14.09 14.54 -9.90
CA PHE A 225 12.90 14.52 -9.03
C PHE A 225 13.23 14.26 -7.54
N LYS A 226 14.24 13.44 -7.24
CA LYS A 226 14.72 13.25 -5.85
C LYS A 226 15.43 14.47 -5.28
N GLN A 227 15.89 15.40 -6.12
CA GLN A 227 16.57 16.64 -5.71
C GLN A 227 15.58 17.81 -5.51
N LEU A 228 14.38 17.73 -6.09
CA LEU A 228 13.32 18.75 -5.96
C LEU A 228 12.64 18.79 -4.58
N ASP A 229 12.92 17.81 -3.70
CA ASP A 229 12.37 17.66 -2.33
C ASP A 229 10.88 18.05 -2.20
N LEU A 230 10.09 17.58 -3.17
CA LEU A 230 8.65 17.85 -3.25
C LEU A 230 7.97 17.35 -1.96
N PRO A 231 6.99 18.10 -1.42
CA PRO A 231 6.26 17.66 -0.23
C PRO A 231 5.63 16.29 -0.49
N LYS A 232 5.65 15.40 0.50
CA LYS A 232 5.09 14.05 0.33
C LYS A 232 3.58 14.06 0.54
N PRO A 233 2.81 13.21 -0.19
CA PRO A 233 1.40 13.01 0.09
C PRO A 233 1.17 12.63 1.55
N THR A 234 0.19 13.23 2.23
CA THR A 234 -0.34 12.62 3.46
C THR A 234 -1.10 11.37 3.06
N LEU A 235 -0.85 10.24 3.74
CA LEU A 235 -1.56 8.98 3.50
C LEU A 235 -3.07 9.14 3.74
N PRO A 236 -3.93 8.37 3.02
CA PRO A 236 -5.36 8.35 3.28
C PRO A 236 -5.67 7.86 4.70
N PRO A 237 -6.82 8.26 5.28
CA PRO A 237 -7.25 7.73 6.57
C PRO A 237 -7.45 6.20 6.50
N LEU A 238 -7.13 5.53 7.61
CA LEU A 238 -7.30 4.09 7.78
C LEU A 238 -8.77 3.70 7.62
N THR A 239 -9.07 2.62 6.89
CA THR A 239 -10.45 2.19 6.64
C THR A 239 -11.12 1.70 7.93
N PRO A 240 -12.46 1.79 8.08
CA PRO A 240 -13.14 1.33 9.30
C PRO A 240 -12.86 -0.13 9.61
N ASN A 241 -12.87 -1.00 8.60
CA ASN A 241 -12.61 -2.43 8.76
C ASN A 241 -11.20 -2.71 9.29
N THR A 242 -10.18 -2.00 8.79
CA THR A 242 -8.79 -2.12 9.29
C THR A 242 -8.62 -1.50 10.69
N LEU A 243 -9.38 -0.44 11.02
CA LEU A 243 -9.45 0.09 12.38
C LEU A 243 -10.04 -0.93 13.36
N PHE A 244 -11.18 -1.56 13.03
CA PHE A 244 -11.78 -2.60 13.87
C PHE A 244 -10.85 -3.81 14.04
N GLN A 245 -10.17 -4.26 12.97
CA GLN A 245 -9.15 -5.30 13.05
C GLN A 245 -8.01 -4.94 14.02
N ASN A 246 -7.49 -3.71 13.95
CA ASN A 246 -6.44 -3.24 14.86
C ASN A 246 -6.91 -3.21 16.32
N VAL A 247 -8.16 -2.84 16.59
CA VAL A 247 -8.74 -2.86 17.95
C VAL A 247 -8.89 -4.29 18.46
N ILE A 248 -9.39 -5.22 17.64
CA ILE A 248 -9.55 -6.64 17.99
C ILE A 248 -8.17 -7.29 18.26
N GLN A 249 -7.18 -7.03 17.39
CA GLN A 249 -5.80 -7.50 17.58
C GLN A 249 -5.17 -6.94 18.85
N ARG A 250 -5.37 -5.65 19.12
CA ARG A 250 -4.89 -5.03 20.35
C ARG A 250 -5.50 -5.70 21.59
N ALA A 251 -6.82 -5.96 21.60
CA ALA A 251 -7.47 -6.68 22.68
C ALA A 251 -6.88 -8.09 22.88
N LEU A 252 -6.68 -8.85 21.80
CA LEU A 252 -6.01 -10.16 21.87
C LEU A 252 -4.62 -10.07 22.54
N THR A 253 -3.82 -9.05 22.19
CA THR A 253 -2.50 -8.85 22.80
C THR A 253 -2.55 -8.39 24.25
N GLU A 254 -3.52 -7.56 24.64
CA GLU A 254 -3.65 -7.06 26.01
C GLU A 254 -4.16 -8.13 26.99
N PHE A 255 -5.04 -9.03 26.53
CA PHE A 255 -5.58 -10.13 27.34
C PHE A 255 -4.80 -11.46 27.24
N GLY A 256 -3.86 -11.60 26.29
CA GLY A 256 -3.08 -12.83 26.11
C GLY A 256 -3.91 -14.06 25.72
N SER A 257 -5.13 -13.85 25.23
CA SER A 257 -6.10 -14.90 24.90
C SER A 257 -6.03 -15.28 23.42
N SER A 258 -6.29 -16.55 23.11
CA SER A 258 -6.46 -17.04 21.73
C SER A 258 -7.80 -16.61 21.10
N ALA A 259 -8.79 -16.29 21.93
CA ALA A 259 -10.11 -15.82 21.51
C ALA A 259 -10.34 -14.37 21.98
N PRO A 260 -10.87 -13.47 21.13
CA PRO A 260 -11.12 -12.09 21.53
C PRO A 260 -12.25 -12.04 22.57
N PRO A 261 -12.10 -11.29 23.68
CA PRO A 261 -13.12 -11.19 24.72
C PRO A 261 -14.34 -10.40 24.23
N TYR A 262 -15.44 -10.42 24.98
CA TYR A 262 -16.55 -9.50 24.73
C TYR A 262 -16.08 -8.03 24.89
N PRO A 263 -16.48 -7.08 24.01
CA PRO A 263 -17.41 -7.21 22.88
C PRO A 263 -16.77 -7.65 21.54
N TYR A 264 -15.44 -7.75 21.49
CA TYR A 264 -14.65 -8.04 20.29
C TYR A 264 -14.88 -9.44 19.71
N ASN A 265 -15.45 -10.36 20.51
CA ASN A 265 -15.90 -11.68 20.09
C ASN A 265 -16.93 -11.68 18.94
N ARG A 266 -17.65 -10.57 18.73
CA ARG A 266 -18.60 -10.40 17.61
C ARG A 266 -17.91 -10.17 16.25
N GLY A 267 -16.59 -9.93 16.24
CA GLY A 267 -15.84 -9.60 15.03
C GLY A 267 -16.03 -8.16 14.57
N ILE A 268 -15.85 -7.92 13.27
CA ILE A 268 -16.03 -6.59 12.66
C ILE A 268 -17.53 -6.30 12.52
N PRO A 269 -18.03 -5.13 12.95
CA PRO A 269 -19.43 -4.75 12.77
C PRO A 269 -19.90 -4.83 11.31
N ALA A 270 -21.19 -5.11 11.12
CA ALA A 270 -21.78 -5.18 9.78
C ALA A 270 -21.71 -3.81 9.09
N GLN A 271 -21.30 -3.80 7.82
CA GLN A 271 -21.11 -2.58 7.05
C GLN A 271 -22.45 -1.85 6.80
N PRO A 272 -22.60 -0.55 7.16
CA PRO A 272 -23.85 0.17 6.94
C PRO A 272 -24.15 0.43 5.45
N ASP A 273 -25.44 0.35 5.10
CA ASP A 273 -26.02 0.64 3.77
C ASP A 273 -25.54 1.96 3.14
N PHE A 274 -25.40 3.02 3.93
CA PHE A 274 -24.99 4.32 3.41
C PHE A 274 -23.52 4.34 2.99
N TYR A 275 -22.68 3.49 3.61
CA TYR A 275 -21.26 3.39 3.30
C TYR A 275 -21.04 2.45 2.11
N SER A 276 -21.76 1.32 2.02
CA SER A 276 -21.72 0.47 0.82
C SER A 276 -22.16 1.19 -0.46
N ARG A 277 -23.16 2.08 -0.38
CA ARG A 277 -23.59 2.94 -1.50
C ARG A 277 -22.62 4.07 -1.86
N TRP A 278 -21.66 4.38 -0.99
CA TRP A 278 -20.64 5.42 -1.21
C TRP A 278 -19.34 4.87 -1.81
N LEU A 279 -19.07 3.57 -1.63
CA LEU A 279 -17.97 2.89 -2.30
C LEU A 279 -18.24 2.83 -3.82
N VAL A 280 -17.15 2.93 -4.59
CA VAL A 280 -17.15 2.73 -6.04
C VAL A 280 -16.59 1.33 -6.31
N THR A 281 -17.05 0.68 -7.38
CA THR A 281 -16.46 -0.58 -7.83
C THR A 281 -15.49 -0.29 -8.98
N GLU A 282 -14.21 -0.55 -8.75
CA GLU A 282 -13.12 -0.37 -9.71
C GLU A 282 -12.39 -1.71 -9.81
N ASP A 283 -12.23 -2.24 -11.03
CA ASP A 283 -11.68 -3.57 -11.32
C ASP A 283 -12.25 -4.74 -10.47
N GLY A 284 -13.54 -4.64 -10.12
CA GLY A 284 -14.25 -5.64 -9.32
C GLY A 284 -14.01 -5.54 -7.81
N VAL A 285 -13.22 -4.57 -7.34
CA VAL A 285 -12.98 -4.29 -5.93
C VAL A 285 -13.81 -3.08 -5.50
N THR A 286 -14.49 -3.17 -4.35
CA THR A 286 -15.23 -2.04 -3.77
C THR A 286 -14.31 -1.16 -2.94
N THR A 287 -13.96 0.01 -3.48
CA THR A 287 -12.99 0.95 -2.88
C THR A 287 -13.65 2.30 -2.55
N PRO A 288 -13.10 3.08 -1.61
CA PRO A 288 -13.42 4.49 -1.48
C PRO A 288 -13.20 5.24 -2.80
N PRO A 289 -14.02 6.26 -3.15
CA PRO A 289 -13.95 6.93 -4.45
C PRO A 289 -12.53 7.40 -4.79
N PRO A 290 -11.90 6.92 -5.89
CA PRO A 290 -10.51 7.21 -6.20
C PRO A 290 -10.28 8.72 -6.43
N VAL A 291 -9.03 9.14 -6.26
CA VAL A 291 -8.62 10.51 -6.62
C VAL A 291 -8.45 10.56 -8.14
N PRO A 292 -9.09 11.48 -8.86
CA PRO A 292 -8.91 11.61 -10.30
C PRO A 292 -7.46 12.02 -10.61
N THR A 293 -6.79 11.27 -11.47
CA THR A 293 -5.47 11.60 -12.01
C THR A 293 -5.58 12.85 -12.91
N PRO A 294 -4.79 13.92 -12.66
CA PRO A 294 -4.72 15.05 -13.57
C PRO A 294 -4.18 14.66 -14.96
N GLU A 295 -4.64 15.35 -16.01
CA GLU A 295 -4.14 15.20 -17.39
C GLU A 295 -2.87 16.02 -17.67
N GLN A 296 -2.36 16.75 -16.68
CA GLN A 296 -1.25 17.70 -16.82
C GLN A 296 -0.40 17.72 -15.54
N ASP A 297 0.88 18.01 -15.69
CA ASP A 297 1.80 18.28 -14.58
C ASP A 297 1.28 19.40 -13.65
N GLY A 298 1.63 19.30 -12.38
CA GLY A 298 1.27 20.27 -11.35
C GLY A 298 1.89 21.65 -11.60
N LEU A 299 1.19 22.72 -11.18
CA LEU A 299 1.57 24.11 -11.45
C LEU A 299 3.00 24.48 -11.00
N VAL A 300 3.51 23.88 -9.93
CA VAL A 300 4.89 24.14 -9.45
C VAL A 300 5.93 23.56 -10.43
N ILE A 301 5.60 22.44 -11.07
CA ILE A 301 6.44 21.77 -12.06
C ILE A 301 6.39 22.53 -13.37
N GLN A 302 5.19 22.89 -13.86
CA GLN A 302 5.04 23.76 -15.03
C GLN A 302 5.84 25.06 -14.88
N TYR A 303 5.81 25.68 -13.70
CA TYR A 303 6.61 26.87 -13.40
C TYR A 303 8.13 26.60 -13.40
N ALA A 304 8.58 25.50 -12.81
CA ALA A 304 10.00 25.12 -12.81
C ALA A 304 10.52 24.83 -14.23
N VAL A 305 9.72 24.13 -15.06
CA VAL A 305 10.00 23.87 -16.47
C VAL A 305 10.10 25.20 -17.24
N ALA A 306 9.12 26.09 -17.10
CA ALA A 306 9.11 27.39 -17.78
C ALA A 306 10.32 28.28 -17.40
N LEU A 307 10.84 28.19 -16.17
CA LEU A 307 12.07 28.88 -15.78
C LEU A 307 13.31 28.34 -16.51
N VAL A 308 13.44 27.01 -16.62
CA VAL A 308 14.55 26.37 -17.35
C VAL A 308 14.48 26.68 -18.85
N GLU A 309 13.28 26.66 -19.43
CA GLU A 309 13.04 27.06 -20.82
C GLU A 309 13.41 28.53 -21.06
N LEU A 310 13.06 29.43 -20.14
CA LEU A 310 13.41 30.84 -20.22
C LEU A 310 14.93 31.04 -20.22
N GLU A 311 15.67 30.38 -19.31
CA GLU A 311 17.14 30.44 -19.30
C GLU A 311 17.76 29.86 -20.58
N ALA A 312 17.20 28.75 -21.11
CA ALA A 312 17.64 28.18 -22.37
C ALA A 312 17.44 29.14 -23.55
N ILE A 313 16.27 29.80 -23.64
CA ILE A 313 15.94 30.79 -24.67
C ILE A 313 16.84 32.04 -24.53
N GLU A 314 17.09 32.54 -23.31
CA GLU A 314 18.02 33.66 -23.10
C GLU A 314 19.45 33.33 -23.56
N ASN A 315 19.93 32.12 -23.28
CA ASN A 315 21.24 31.66 -23.73
C ASN A 315 21.29 31.52 -25.27
N GLN A 316 20.23 31.03 -25.91
CA GLN A 316 20.11 31.02 -27.37
C GLN A 316 20.13 32.45 -27.96
N ILE A 317 19.39 33.40 -27.37
CA ILE A 317 19.40 34.81 -27.78
C ILE A 317 20.81 35.40 -27.64
N ARG A 318 21.54 35.10 -26.57
CA ARG A 318 22.93 35.53 -26.36
C ARG A 318 23.87 34.94 -27.43
N ALA A 319 23.72 33.67 -27.77
CA ALA A 319 24.48 33.02 -28.85
C ALA A 319 24.19 33.63 -30.23
N ILE A 320 22.92 33.90 -30.54
CA ILE A 320 22.50 34.54 -31.79
C ILE A 320 23.02 35.99 -31.88
N ARG A 321 22.92 36.78 -30.81
CA ARG A 321 23.45 38.16 -30.78
C ARG A 321 24.97 38.21 -30.97
N THR A 322 25.73 37.35 -30.29
CA THR A 322 27.19 37.29 -30.46
C THR A 322 27.60 36.82 -31.86
N ARG A 323 26.81 35.93 -32.50
CA ARG A 323 27.00 35.58 -33.92
C ARG A 323 26.67 36.76 -34.84
N LEU A 324 25.62 37.53 -34.56
CA LEU A 324 25.20 38.67 -35.36
C LEU A 324 26.26 39.79 -35.35
N GLU A 325 26.78 40.18 -34.19
CA GLU A 325 27.85 41.18 -34.13
C GLU A 325 29.13 40.69 -34.84
N LYS A 326 29.52 39.41 -34.68
CA LYS A 326 30.63 38.84 -35.48
C LYS A 326 30.39 38.95 -36.99
N THR A 327 29.16 38.73 -37.48
CA THR A 327 28.84 38.91 -38.91
C THR A 327 28.86 40.38 -39.33
N ARG A 328 28.47 41.30 -38.44
CA ARG A 328 28.54 42.75 -38.67
C ARG A 328 29.99 43.23 -38.79
N ASP A 329 30.86 42.80 -37.89
CA ASP A 329 32.29 43.11 -37.92
C ASP A 329 32.95 42.57 -39.20
N LEU A 330 32.61 41.35 -39.61
CA LEU A 330 33.07 40.79 -40.88
C LEU A 330 32.59 41.60 -42.10
N LEU A 331 31.35 42.10 -42.10
CA LEU A 331 30.84 42.97 -43.18
C LEU A 331 31.53 44.33 -43.20
N LEU A 332 31.83 44.93 -42.05
CA LEU A 332 32.60 46.16 -41.95
C LEU A 332 34.05 45.96 -42.46
N LEU A 333 34.70 44.86 -42.06
CA LEU A 333 36.03 44.49 -42.55
C LEU A 333 36.02 44.25 -44.07
N LYS A 334 34.98 43.59 -44.61
CA LYS A 334 34.82 43.39 -46.07
C LYS A 334 34.61 44.70 -46.81
N ARG A 335 33.88 45.65 -46.24
CA ARG A 335 33.76 47.01 -46.79
C ARG A 335 35.10 47.74 -46.79
N GLN A 336 35.84 47.73 -45.69
CA GLN A 336 37.18 48.31 -45.61
C GLN A 336 38.18 47.64 -46.57
N GLN A 337 38.04 46.33 -46.79
CA GLN A 337 38.82 45.60 -47.79
C GLN A 337 38.47 46.05 -49.22
N LEU A 338 37.18 46.26 -49.54
CA LEU A 338 36.76 46.80 -50.84
C LEU A 338 37.23 48.25 -51.02
N ASP A 339 37.11 49.10 -50.00
CA ASP A 339 37.57 50.50 -50.06
C ASP A 339 39.10 50.56 -50.28
N SER A 340 39.88 49.74 -49.58
CA SER A 340 41.34 49.66 -49.78
C SER A 340 41.75 49.07 -51.13
N GLN A 341 41.03 48.06 -51.64
CA GLN A 341 41.21 47.57 -53.02
C GLN A 341 40.85 48.63 -54.06
N THR A 342 39.81 49.42 -53.82
CA THR A 342 39.39 50.52 -54.72
C THR A 342 40.42 51.64 -54.73
N VAL A 343 40.98 52.00 -53.57
CA VAL A 343 42.11 52.96 -53.47
C VAL A 343 43.36 52.40 -54.15
N ALA A 344 43.68 51.12 -53.99
CA ALA A 344 44.83 50.49 -54.65
C ALA A 344 44.66 50.43 -56.18
N LEU A 345 43.47 50.13 -56.69
CA LEU A 345 43.16 50.20 -58.12
C LEU A 345 43.19 51.64 -58.66
N SER A 346 42.71 52.61 -57.87
CA SER A 346 42.79 54.04 -58.22
C SER A 346 44.25 54.54 -58.23
N ALA A 347 45.09 54.06 -57.32
CA ALA A 347 46.53 54.34 -57.31
C ALA A 347 47.26 53.65 -58.47
N LEU A 348 46.87 52.43 -58.84
CA LEU A 348 47.36 51.75 -60.05
C LEU A 348 46.97 52.53 -61.32
N ALA A 349 45.73 53.04 -61.39
CA ALA A 349 45.25 53.82 -62.52
C ALA A 349 45.85 55.23 -62.59
N GLY A 350 46.10 55.88 -61.44
CA GLY A 350 46.66 57.22 -61.34
C GLY A 350 48.20 57.28 -61.31
N GLY A 351 48.87 56.15 -61.02
CA GLY A 351 50.33 56.05 -60.94
C GLY A 351 51.03 55.57 -62.22
N VAL A 352 50.27 55.14 -63.24
CA VAL A 352 50.84 54.75 -64.54
C VAL A 352 50.90 55.98 -65.44
N ALA A 353 52.12 56.48 -65.67
CA ALA A 353 52.37 57.50 -66.69
C ALA A 353 51.85 57.03 -68.07
N GLY A 354 51.37 57.97 -68.90
CA GLY A 354 50.54 57.71 -70.08
C GLY A 354 51.22 56.95 -71.23
N ASP A 355 51.43 55.65 -71.04
CA ASP A 355 51.99 54.67 -71.99
C ASP A 355 50.89 53.72 -72.54
N GLY A 356 49.89 53.39 -71.73
CA GLY A 356 48.75 52.54 -72.10
C GLY A 356 48.81 51.09 -71.59
N ASN A 357 49.95 50.62 -71.05
CA ASN A 357 50.08 49.23 -70.59
C ASN A 357 49.12 48.83 -69.44
N GLY A 358 48.76 49.76 -68.56
CA GLY A 358 47.85 49.50 -67.42
C GLY A 358 46.46 49.00 -67.85
N LEU A 359 45.99 49.41 -69.04
CA LEU A 359 44.71 48.99 -69.60
C LEU A 359 44.76 47.57 -70.18
N GLN A 360 45.96 47.02 -70.43
CA GLN A 360 46.16 45.62 -70.81
C GLN A 360 46.07 44.68 -69.60
N VAL A 361 46.61 45.08 -68.45
CA VAL A 361 46.50 44.31 -67.19
C VAL A 361 45.04 44.23 -66.73
N ALA A 362 44.29 45.32 -66.82
CA ALA A 362 42.85 45.34 -66.53
C ALA A 362 42.04 44.38 -67.43
N ARG A 363 42.50 44.14 -68.66
CA ARG A 363 41.89 43.19 -69.62
C ARG A 363 42.16 41.71 -69.28
N TRP A 364 43.12 41.40 -68.41
CA TRP A 364 43.45 40.03 -68.00
C TRP A 364 42.83 39.61 -66.65
N LEU A 365 42.31 40.55 -65.86
CA LEU A 365 41.59 40.26 -64.61
C LEU A 365 40.40 39.27 -64.75
N PRO A 366 39.64 39.19 -65.87
CA PRO A 366 38.60 38.18 -66.04
C PRO A 366 39.13 36.73 -66.15
N TYR A 367 40.44 36.55 -66.38
CA TYR A 367 41.07 35.24 -66.61
C TYR A 367 42.08 34.85 -65.51
N ALA A 368 42.27 35.69 -64.49
CA ALA A 368 43.08 35.37 -63.33
C ALA A 368 42.28 34.57 -62.30
N SER A 369 42.20 33.25 -62.46
CA SER A 369 41.69 32.37 -61.41
C SER A 369 42.62 32.41 -60.20
N LEU A 370 42.19 33.06 -59.11
CA LEU A 370 42.92 33.08 -57.84
C LEU A 370 43.09 31.65 -57.33
N ASN A 371 44.32 31.16 -57.29
CA ASN A 371 44.63 29.79 -56.92
C ASN A 371 44.54 29.66 -55.39
N THR A 372 43.45 29.10 -54.87
CA THR A 372 43.14 29.07 -53.43
C THR A 372 43.98 28.08 -52.60
N ASN A 373 44.93 27.37 -53.23
CA ASN A 373 45.82 26.40 -52.58
C ASN A 373 47.01 27.04 -51.81
N LEU A 374 46.98 28.34 -51.55
CA LEU A 374 47.98 29.06 -50.73
C LEU A 374 47.31 29.85 -49.58
N LEU A 375 46.24 29.29 -49.02
CA LEU A 375 45.99 29.49 -47.58
C LEU A 375 47.12 28.81 -46.80
N PRO A 376 47.66 29.40 -45.72
CA PRO A 376 48.51 28.67 -44.80
C PRO A 376 47.71 27.50 -44.22
N GLU A 377 48.10 26.29 -44.61
CA GLU A 377 47.70 25.06 -43.95
C GLU A 377 48.18 25.16 -42.49
N GLU A 378 47.29 25.04 -41.51
CA GLU A 378 47.73 24.93 -40.12
C GLU A 378 48.63 23.71 -40.02
N VAL A 379 49.87 23.93 -39.56
CA VAL A 379 50.90 22.89 -39.49
C VAL A 379 50.52 21.89 -38.39
N SER A 380 49.70 20.92 -38.77
CA SER A 380 49.57 19.65 -38.07
C SER A 380 50.89 18.90 -38.19
N THR A 381 51.81 19.11 -37.25
CA THR A 381 53.09 18.40 -37.21
C THR A 381 52.88 16.91 -36.90
N PRO A 382 53.29 15.97 -37.78
CA PRO A 382 53.32 14.55 -37.45
C PRO A 382 54.75 14.05 -37.18
N SER A 383 54.84 12.87 -36.53
CA SER A 383 56.05 12.08 -36.18
C SER A 383 56.52 12.25 -34.72
N ALA A 384 56.76 11.18 -33.93
CA ALA A 384 56.92 9.76 -34.29
C ALA A 384 56.33 8.79 -33.23
N THR A 385 55.77 7.66 -33.67
CA THR A 385 56.30 6.28 -33.45
C THR A 385 55.25 5.21 -33.80
N SER A 386 55.68 4.20 -34.58
CA SER A 386 54.99 2.95 -34.99
C SER A 386 53.87 2.41 -34.07
N ARG A 387 52.70 1.95 -34.57
CA ARG A 387 52.46 0.67 -35.31
C ARG A 387 50.98 0.59 -35.81
N SER A 388 50.52 -0.28 -36.73
CA SER A 388 51.15 -1.04 -37.84
C SER A 388 50.12 -1.93 -38.62
N VAL A 389 50.35 -2.15 -39.93
CA VAL A 389 49.89 -3.30 -40.79
C VAL A 389 48.46 -3.34 -41.38
N SER A 390 48.42 -3.36 -42.73
CA SER A 390 47.42 -3.90 -43.69
C SER A 390 45.99 -3.31 -43.76
N GLY A 391 45.32 -3.27 -44.92
CA GLY A 391 45.68 -3.75 -46.26
C GLY A 391 44.74 -3.23 -47.37
N ILE A 392 45.16 -3.35 -48.64
CA ILE A 392 44.54 -2.71 -49.82
C ILE A 392 43.46 -3.58 -50.47
N SER A 393 42.51 -2.92 -51.17
CA SER A 393 41.73 -3.33 -52.38
C SER A 393 40.20 -3.38 -52.20
N SER A 394 39.36 -3.14 -53.22
CA SER A 394 39.43 -2.36 -54.49
C SER A 394 38.01 -2.34 -55.14
N GLY A 395 37.80 -1.60 -56.23
CA GLY A 395 36.58 -1.70 -57.07
C GLY A 395 35.46 -0.72 -56.69
N THR A 396 35.21 0.42 -57.35
CA THR A 396 35.00 0.73 -58.79
C THR A 396 33.56 0.48 -59.27
N MET A 397 32.81 1.59 -59.45
CA MET A 397 31.74 1.89 -60.43
C MET A 397 30.66 0.83 -60.74
N THR A 398 29.38 1.21 -60.80
CA THR A 398 28.80 1.74 -62.06
C THR A 398 27.46 2.47 -61.88
N SER A 399 27.08 3.23 -62.91
CA SER A 399 25.93 4.13 -62.97
C SER A 399 24.77 3.58 -63.84
N ARG A 400 23.63 4.32 -63.82
CA ARG A 400 22.45 4.30 -64.73
C ARG A 400 21.21 3.52 -64.24
N SER A 401 19.95 3.90 -64.56
CA SER A 401 19.23 5.20 -64.81
C SER A 401 17.80 4.88 -65.32
N ILE A 402 16.89 5.88 -65.46
CA ILE A 402 15.62 5.90 -66.27
C ILE A 402 14.39 5.20 -65.61
N SER A 403 13.11 5.60 -65.73
CA SER A 403 12.35 6.87 -66.01
C SER A 403 10.80 6.66 -65.90
N GLY A 404 9.99 7.74 -65.76
CA GLY A 404 8.50 7.78 -65.97
C GLY A 404 7.64 7.64 -64.69
N ALA A 405 6.66 8.48 -64.26
CA ALA A 405 5.54 9.27 -64.86
C ALA A 405 4.20 8.46 -65.00
N VAL A 406 2.95 9.00 -64.94
CA VAL A 406 2.35 10.34 -65.23
C VAL A 406 1.01 10.58 -64.43
N SER A 407 0.65 11.84 -64.08
CA SER A 407 -0.70 12.37 -63.68
C SER A 407 -1.29 12.01 -62.28
N SER A 408 -2.22 12.75 -61.64
CA SER A 408 -3.17 13.83 -62.04
C SER A 408 -3.48 14.82 -60.86
N THR A 409 -3.54 16.15 -61.08
CA THR A 409 -4.75 17.03 -61.14
C THR A 409 -5.54 17.22 -59.81
N SER A 410 -5.80 18.41 -59.22
CA SER A 410 -5.35 19.81 -59.46
C SER A 410 -5.83 20.82 -58.36
N LYS A 411 -5.05 21.90 -58.12
CA LYS A 411 -5.45 23.25 -57.57
C LYS A 411 -5.97 23.31 -56.10
N THR A 412 -5.71 24.33 -55.27
CA THR A 412 -4.89 25.58 -55.29
C THR A 412 -4.90 26.19 -53.87
N SER A 413 -3.97 27.02 -53.38
CA SER A 413 -2.54 27.26 -53.66
C SER A 413 -2.04 28.47 -52.80
N ALA A 414 -0.93 28.36 -52.05
CA ALA A 414 -0.29 29.52 -51.40
C ALA A 414 1.25 29.37 -51.30
N THR A 415 1.94 30.42 -51.73
CA THR A 415 3.38 30.55 -51.93
C THR A 415 4.22 30.37 -50.65
N GLY A 416 5.21 29.46 -50.68
CA GLY A 416 6.28 29.38 -49.68
C GLY A 416 7.62 29.14 -50.37
N SER A 417 8.50 30.14 -50.39
CA SER A 417 9.79 30.08 -51.08
C SER A 417 10.87 29.37 -50.23
N ASN A 418 11.18 28.13 -50.58
CA ASN A 418 12.30 27.39 -49.99
C ASN A 418 13.65 28.05 -50.32
N PHE A 419 14.34 28.58 -49.31
CA PHE A 419 15.75 28.93 -49.38
C PHE A 419 16.59 27.92 -48.61
N ASN A 420 17.13 26.93 -49.32
CA ASN A 420 18.08 25.95 -48.78
C ASN A 420 19.43 26.62 -48.46
N PHE A 421 19.62 27.06 -47.21
CA PHE A 421 20.92 27.52 -46.70
C PHE A 421 21.61 26.46 -45.82
N SER A 422 22.44 25.63 -46.48
CA SER A 422 23.69 25.06 -45.95
C SER A 422 23.65 24.30 -44.61
N ASN A 423 23.34 22.99 -44.66
CA ASN A 423 23.65 22.03 -43.58
C ASN A 423 25.13 22.02 -43.15
N ASN A 424 26.06 22.47 -44.00
CA ASN A 424 27.51 22.49 -43.71
C ASN A 424 27.95 23.54 -42.66
N LEU A 425 27.09 24.51 -42.29
CA LEU A 425 27.39 25.50 -41.25
C LEU A 425 26.97 25.06 -39.84
N LEU A 426 26.23 23.96 -39.70
CA LEU A 426 25.79 23.44 -38.40
C LEU A 426 26.78 22.38 -37.86
N SER A 427 27.27 21.50 -38.72
CA SER A 427 28.26 20.47 -38.38
C SER A 427 29.61 21.02 -37.92
N SER A 428 29.98 22.22 -38.37
CA SER A 428 31.22 22.91 -37.98
C SER A 428 31.13 23.63 -36.62
N ALA A 429 29.93 23.90 -36.10
CA ALA A 429 29.76 24.54 -34.80
C ALA A 429 29.78 23.53 -33.62
N LEU A 430 29.20 22.34 -33.82
CA LEU A 430 28.97 21.34 -32.77
C LEU A 430 30.24 20.69 -32.18
N ASN A 431 31.35 20.66 -32.92
CA ASN A 431 32.60 20.03 -32.48
C ASN A 431 33.46 20.88 -31.53
N THR A 432 33.06 22.13 -31.19
CA THR A 432 33.92 23.08 -30.46
C THR A 432 33.51 23.36 -29.01
N SER A 433 32.43 22.76 -28.51
CA SER A 433 31.79 23.11 -27.23
C SER A 433 31.75 22.00 -26.17
N THR A 434 32.53 20.92 -26.31
CA THR A 434 32.54 19.76 -25.39
C THR A 434 33.37 19.98 -24.11
N SER A 435 33.57 21.24 -23.68
CA SER A 435 34.44 21.60 -22.55
C SER A 435 33.90 22.78 -21.73
N SER A 436 32.81 22.56 -20.99
CA SER A 436 32.52 23.32 -19.77
C SER A 436 31.77 22.47 -18.74
N THR A 437 32.13 22.62 -17.47
CA THR A 437 31.68 21.81 -16.33
C THR A 437 30.24 22.13 -15.89
N PRO A 438 29.51 21.18 -15.30
CA PRO A 438 28.15 21.44 -14.79
C PRO A 438 28.17 22.36 -13.56
N SER A 439 27.38 23.43 -13.63
CA SER A 439 27.16 24.36 -12.51
C SER A 439 25.99 23.90 -11.66
N TYR A 440 26.26 23.47 -10.42
CA TYR A 440 25.22 23.08 -9.46
C TYR A 440 24.56 24.33 -8.84
N LEU A 441 23.28 24.54 -9.10
CA LEU A 441 22.49 25.58 -8.42
C LEU A 441 21.88 25.04 -7.13
N THR A 442 22.53 25.31 -6.01
CA THR A 442 21.87 25.23 -4.69
C THR A 442 21.25 26.59 -4.38
N SER A 443 19.92 26.69 -4.30
CA SER A 443 19.26 27.85 -3.73
C SER A 443 18.13 27.40 -2.80
N LYS A 444 18.25 27.74 -1.51
CA LYS A 444 17.16 27.63 -0.54
C LYS A 444 16.45 28.98 -0.51
N PRO A 445 15.11 29.03 -0.61
CA PRO A 445 14.39 30.28 -0.38
C PRO A 445 14.54 30.69 1.09
N GLN A 446 15.00 31.92 1.33
CA GLN A 446 14.93 32.52 2.67
C GLN A 446 13.49 32.96 2.93
N THR A 447 12.84 32.31 3.91
CA THR A 447 11.57 32.80 4.47
C THR A 447 11.85 34.05 5.29
N PHE A 448 11.31 35.20 4.86
CA PHE A 448 11.14 36.33 5.76
C PHE A 448 9.97 36.07 6.71
N SER A 449 10.13 36.50 7.96
CA SER A 449 9.25 36.29 9.12
C SER A 449 7.88 36.95 9.00
#